data_AF-A0A5Q4DAI3-F1
#
_entry.id   AF-A0A5Q4DAI3-F1
#
_cell.length_a   1.000
_cell.length_b   1.000
_cell.length_c   1.000
_cell.angle_alpha   90.00
_cell.angle_beta   90.00
_cell.angle_gamma   90.00
#
_symmetry.space_group_name_H-M   'P 1'
#
loop_
_entity.id
_entity.type
_entity.pdbx_description
1 polymer ?
#
loop_
_entity_poly.entity_id
_entity_poly.type
_entity_poly.pdbx_seq_one_letter_code
_entity_poly.pdbx_strand_id
1 'polypeptide(L)'
;MRTLYEQYCRSEARELLGLLSREGRRSLMRAESESGRPLSVEALHDAARRLLPLPPYEAWVPSYLANRRAYLERLGIPAVPARTAPVTIAIRRVGDRWWAHLNVRRVEGQGEWRGFVAFHEDADAQHAGRAGSPGPGAPVGRQTAEIFRGPDPELLRSRFLEFGEAAMEGFFRSASD
;
A
#
# COMPACT_ATOMS: atom_id res chain seq x y z
N MET A 1 -2.88 3.61 -1.50
CA MET A 1 -1.52 3.96 -1.02
C MET A 1 -1.52 4.58 0.39
N ARG A 2 -2.35 5.59 0.65
CA ARG A 2 -2.46 6.23 1.98
C ARG A 2 -2.74 5.26 3.14
N THR A 3 -3.65 4.30 2.97
CA THR A 3 -3.90 3.24 3.96
C THR A 3 -2.65 2.41 4.29
N LEU A 4 -1.79 2.11 3.30
CA LEU A 4 -0.53 1.39 3.54
C LEU A 4 0.47 2.26 4.30
N TYR A 5 0.53 3.56 4.01
CA TYR A 5 1.35 4.50 4.77
C TYR A 5 0.89 4.62 6.23
N GLU A 6 -0.41 4.64 6.49
CA GLU A 6 -0.95 4.64 7.85
C GLU A 6 -0.65 3.34 8.60
N GLN A 7 -0.75 2.19 7.92
CA GLN A 7 -0.32 0.91 8.47
C GLN A 7 1.17 0.90 8.78
N TYR A 8 2.01 1.47 7.92
CA TYR A 8 3.44 1.65 8.15
C TYR A 8 3.69 2.48 9.41
N CYS A 9 3.10 3.68 9.51
CA CYS A 9 3.23 4.53 10.69
C CYS A 9 2.81 3.82 11.99
N ARG A 10 1.73 3.03 11.92
CA ARG A 10 1.23 2.26 13.07
C ARG A 10 2.17 1.12 13.45
N SER A 11 2.79 0.47 12.46
CA SER A 11 3.79 -0.58 12.69
C SER A 11 5.03 -0.01 13.38
N GLU A 12 5.57 1.10 12.87
CA GLU A 12 6.72 1.80 13.46
C GLU A 12 6.44 2.23 14.91
N ALA A 13 5.26 2.82 15.16
CA ALA A 13 4.87 3.23 16.51
C ALA A 13 4.77 2.05 17.48
N ARG A 14 4.25 0.91 17.03
CA ARG A 14 4.19 -0.32 17.82
C ARG A 14 5.57 -0.86 18.14
N GLU A 15 6.49 -0.85 17.17
CA GLU A 15 7.87 -1.29 17.38
C GLU A 15 8.58 -0.41 18.41
N LEU A 16 8.42 0.92 18.32
CA LEU A 16 8.95 1.85 19.32
C LEU A 16 8.43 1.49 20.73
N LEU A 17 7.13 1.26 20.88
CA LEU A 17 6.55 0.86 22.18
C LEU A 17 7.13 -0.46 22.72
N GLY A 18 7.51 -1.38 21.82
CA GLY A 18 8.21 -2.62 22.18
C GLY A 18 9.65 -2.40 22.63
N LEU A 19 10.34 -1.39 22.09
CA LEU A 19 11.72 -1.03 22.43
C LEU A 19 11.82 -0.19 23.71
N LEU A 20 10.77 0.56 24.06
CA LEU A 20 10.78 1.40 25.26
C LEU A 20 10.88 0.57 26.54
N SER A 21 11.74 1.02 27.45
CA SER A 21 11.81 0.48 28.81
C SER A 21 10.46 0.62 29.53
N ARG A 22 10.28 -0.12 30.63
CA ARG A 22 9.07 0.02 31.46
C ARG A 22 8.89 1.46 31.97
N GLU A 23 9.99 2.14 32.27
CA GLU A 23 9.98 3.54 32.68
C GLU A 23 9.63 4.48 31.53
N GLY A 24 10.21 4.28 30.34
CA GLY A 24 9.87 5.07 29.15
C GLY A 24 8.38 4.99 28.81
N ARG A 25 7.79 3.78 28.89
CA ARG A 25 6.34 3.58 28.72
C ARG A 25 5.51 4.28 29.80
N ARG A 26 5.95 4.27 31.06
CA ARG A 26 5.27 4.99 32.16
C ARG A 26 5.33 6.49 31.98
N SER A 27 6.44 7.03 31.51
CA SER A 27 6.55 8.46 31.22
C SER A 27 5.63 8.87 30.08
N LEU A 28 5.55 8.05 29.02
CA LEU A 28 4.61 8.27 27.92
C LEU A 28 3.14 8.23 28.39
N MET A 29 2.76 7.22 29.19
CA MET A 29 1.41 7.12 29.76
C MET A 29 1.05 8.31 30.66
N ARG A 30 2.01 8.83 31.43
CA ARG A 30 1.81 10.02 32.27
C ARG A 30 1.56 11.26 31.42
N ALA A 31 2.40 11.51 30.43
CA ALA A 31 2.24 12.64 29.51
C ALA A 31 0.87 12.61 28.79
N GLU A 32 0.41 11.44 28.35
CA GLU A 32 -0.91 11.32 27.72
C GLU A 32 -2.06 11.50 28.72
N SER A 33 -1.93 11.00 29.95
CA SER A 33 -2.93 11.26 31.02
C SER A 33 -3.09 12.74 31.31
N GLU A 34 -1.98 13.47 31.37
CA GLU A 34 -1.94 14.91 31.64
C GLU A 34 -2.55 15.74 30.50
N SER A 35 -2.62 15.17 29.28
CA SER A 35 -3.29 15.82 28.14
C SER A 35 -4.84 15.80 28.23
N GLY A 36 -5.41 15.17 29.26
CA GLY A 36 -6.85 15.05 29.46
C GLY A 36 -7.54 14.07 28.51
N ARG A 37 -6.77 13.32 27.71
CA ARG A 37 -7.28 12.25 26.84
C ARG A 37 -7.42 10.95 27.62
N PRO A 38 -8.48 10.15 27.39
CA PRO A 38 -8.56 8.81 27.93
C PRO A 38 -7.36 7.96 27.52
N LEU A 39 -6.72 7.30 28.48
CA LEU A 39 -5.67 6.33 28.21
C LEU A 39 -6.26 5.12 27.47
N SER A 40 -5.95 5.00 26.19
CA SER A 40 -6.23 3.82 25.37
C SER A 40 -4.96 3.30 24.69
N VAL A 41 -5.03 2.09 24.12
CA VAL A 41 -3.95 1.55 23.31
C VAL A 41 -3.72 2.42 22.06
N GLU A 42 -4.78 2.94 21.43
CA GLU A 42 -4.64 3.88 20.32
C GLU A 42 -3.96 5.17 20.74
N ALA A 43 -4.33 5.73 21.90
CA ALA A 43 -3.71 6.97 22.41
C ALA A 43 -2.19 6.80 22.60
N LEU A 44 -1.75 5.64 23.11
CA LEU A 44 -0.32 5.32 23.25
C LEU A 44 0.39 5.13 21.91
N HIS A 45 -0.28 4.51 20.93
CA HIS A 45 0.26 4.40 19.57
C HIS A 45 0.42 5.78 18.93
N ASP A 46 -0.56 6.67 19.06
CA ASP A 46 -0.48 8.04 18.54
C ASP A 46 0.60 8.85 19.24
N ALA A 47 0.78 8.67 20.56
CA ALA A 47 1.86 9.30 21.31
C ALA A 47 3.23 8.82 20.84
N ALA A 48 3.42 7.51 20.68
CA ALA A 48 4.64 6.94 20.13
C ALA A 48 4.90 7.42 18.69
N ARG A 49 3.85 7.52 17.87
CA ARG A 49 3.92 8.03 16.50
C ARG A 49 4.45 9.48 16.46
N ARG A 50 4.04 10.34 17.40
CA ARG A 50 4.53 11.74 17.49
C ARG A 50 6.02 11.85 17.84
N LEU A 51 6.60 10.83 18.48
CA LEU A 51 8.01 10.81 18.85
C LEU A 51 8.92 10.33 17.72
N LEU A 52 8.37 9.60 16.75
CA LEU A 52 9.13 9.06 15.64
C LEU A 52 9.33 10.12 14.55
N PRO A 53 10.54 10.21 13.95
CA PRO A 53 10.77 11.01 12.75
C PRO A 53 10.21 10.30 11.51
N LEU A 54 8.89 10.11 11.47
CA LEU A 54 8.24 9.45 10.35
C LEU A 54 8.33 10.32 9.09
N PRO A 55 8.69 9.76 7.93
CA PRO A 55 8.73 10.52 6.70
C PRO A 55 7.31 11.00 6.34
N PRO A 56 7.15 12.21 5.78
CA PRO A 56 5.87 12.63 5.23
C PRO A 56 5.43 11.69 4.11
N TYR A 57 4.12 11.60 3.87
CA TYR A 57 3.53 10.67 2.90
C TYR A 57 4.19 10.81 1.51
N GLU A 58 4.40 12.04 1.07
CA GLU A 58 4.95 12.40 -0.23
C GLU A 58 6.39 11.91 -0.40
N ALA A 59 7.17 11.87 0.68
CA ALA A 59 8.54 11.34 0.68
C ALA A 59 8.56 9.81 0.85
N TRP A 60 7.59 9.26 1.57
CA TRP A 60 7.47 7.82 1.78
C TRP A 60 7.08 7.08 0.50
N VAL A 61 6.15 7.62 -0.28
CA VAL A 61 5.62 6.96 -1.49
C VAL A 61 6.75 6.57 -2.48
N PRO A 62 7.65 7.47 -2.91
CA PRO A 62 8.76 7.09 -3.79
C PRO A 62 9.67 6.01 -3.19
N SER A 63 9.97 6.09 -1.89
CA SER A 63 10.78 5.09 -1.19
C SER A 63 10.09 3.71 -1.17
N TYR A 64 8.79 3.70 -0.87
CA TYR A 64 7.97 2.50 -0.91
C TYR A 64 7.92 1.89 -2.31
N LEU A 65 7.73 2.70 -3.35
CA LEU A 65 7.68 2.20 -4.73
C LEU A 65 9.02 1.62 -5.17
N ALA A 66 10.14 2.25 -4.77
CA ALA A 66 11.48 1.78 -5.11
C ALA A 66 11.85 0.48 -4.39
N ASN A 67 11.48 0.31 -3.12
CA ASN A 67 11.85 -0.86 -2.29
C ASN A 67 10.64 -1.56 -1.66
N ARG A 68 9.61 -1.79 -2.47
CA ARG A 68 8.30 -2.27 -2.00
C ARG A 68 8.35 -3.54 -1.15
N ARG A 69 9.19 -4.49 -1.55
CA ARG A 69 9.31 -5.78 -0.86
C ARG A 69 9.69 -5.60 0.61
N ALA A 70 10.71 -4.79 0.91
CA ALA A 70 11.16 -4.56 2.29
C ALA A 70 10.07 -3.93 3.16
N TYR A 71 9.31 -2.98 2.61
CA TYR A 71 8.18 -2.38 3.32
C TYR A 71 7.05 -3.38 3.57
N LEU A 72 6.71 -4.21 2.59
CA LEU A 72 5.66 -5.22 2.75
C LEU A 72 6.05 -6.28 3.79
N GLU A 73 7.28 -6.79 3.73
CA GLU A 73 7.80 -7.76 4.70
C GLU A 73 7.77 -7.18 6.12
N ARG A 74 8.17 -5.91 6.27
CA ARG A 74 8.09 -5.17 7.54
C ARG A 74 6.65 -4.97 8.04
N LEU A 75 5.68 -4.90 7.14
CA LEU A 75 4.26 -4.85 7.46
C LEU A 75 3.64 -6.25 7.71
N GLY A 76 4.41 -7.33 7.56
CA GLY A 76 3.90 -8.70 7.62
C GLY A 76 3.00 -9.07 6.43
N ILE A 77 3.05 -8.28 5.35
CA ILE A 77 2.30 -8.53 4.12
C ILE A 77 3.18 -9.38 3.20
N PRO A 78 2.73 -10.57 2.74
CA PRO A 78 3.50 -11.39 1.81
C PRO A 78 3.82 -10.61 0.53
N ALA A 79 5.12 -10.38 0.29
CA ALA A 79 5.60 -9.74 -0.94
C ALA A 79 5.70 -10.72 -2.13
N VAL A 80 5.62 -12.02 -1.85
CA VAL A 80 5.67 -13.12 -2.82
C VAL A 80 4.28 -13.77 -2.87
N PRO A 81 3.79 -14.18 -4.06
CA PRO A 81 2.53 -14.89 -4.16
C PRO A 81 2.48 -16.13 -3.27
N ALA A 82 1.50 -16.15 -2.37
CA ALA A 82 0.95 -17.42 -1.91
C ALA A 82 0.46 -18.17 -3.16
N ARG A 83 0.80 -19.46 -3.30
CA ARG A 83 0.37 -20.26 -4.47
C ARG A 83 -1.13 -20.04 -4.68
N THR A 84 -1.50 -19.66 -5.91
CA THR A 84 -2.84 -19.31 -6.44
C THR A 84 -3.30 -17.84 -6.39
N ALA A 85 -2.85 -17.01 -5.45
CA ALA A 85 -3.32 -15.61 -5.36
C ALA A 85 -2.44 -14.66 -6.18
N PRO A 86 -3.00 -13.74 -6.99
CA PRO A 86 -2.23 -12.67 -7.61
C PRO A 86 -1.60 -11.76 -6.56
N VAL A 87 -0.35 -11.35 -6.80
CA VAL A 87 0.35 -10.36 -5.98
C VAL A 87 0.72 -9.16 -6.83
N THR A 88 0.46 -7.97 -6.30
CA THR A 88 0.96 -6.74 -6.91
C THR A 88 2.48 -6.73 -6.85
N ILE A 89 3.17 -6.56 -7.97
CA ILE A 89 4.65 -6.50 -8.03
C ILE A 89 5.18 -5.12 -8.46
N ALA A 90 4.33 -4.30 -9.07
CA ALA A 90 4.68 -2.94 -9.46
C ALA A 90 3.45 -2.03 -9.34
N ILE A 91 3.70 -0.77 -8.97
CA ILE A 91 2.68 0.26 -8.84
C ILE A 91 3.21 1.54 -9.50
N ARG A 92 2.36 2.26 -10.22
CA ARG A 92 2.67 3.59 -10.75
C ARG A 92 1.43 4.45 -10.83
N ARG A 93 1.63 5.77 -10.86
CA ARG A 93 0.53 6.72 -11.07
C ARG A 93 0.12 6.75 -12.55
N VAL A 94 -1.16 6.96 -12.81
CA VAL A 94 -1.76 7.15 -14.14
C VAL A 94 -2.67 8.38 -14.06
N GLY A 95 -2.26 9.45 -14.73
CA GLY A 95 -2.84 10.78 -14.54
C GLY A 95 -2.82 11.23 -13.07
N ASP A 96 -3.77 12.07 -12.69
CA ASP A 96 -3.79 12.69 -11.35
C ASP A 96 -4.59 11.94 -10.30
N ARG A 97 -5.39 10.94 -10.71
CA ARG A 97 -6.37 10.31 -9.81
C ARG A 97 -6.20 8.82 -9.65
N TRP A 98 -5.38 8.16 -10.46
CA TRP A 98 -5.36 6.70 -10.50
C TRP A 98 -3.99 6.12 -10.21
N TRP A 99 -4.01 4.99 -9.54
CA TRP A 99 -2.86 4.12 -9.31
C TRP A 99 -3.06 2.83 -10.10
N ALA A 100 -2.12 2.52 -10.99
CA ALA A 100 -2.06 1.25 -11.70
C ALA A 100 -1.18 0.27 -10.93
N HIS A 101 -1.73 -0.91 -10.67
CA HIS A 101 -1.13 -2.00 -9.90
C HIS A 101 -0.97 -3.20 -10.83
N LEU A 102 0.26 -3.59 -11.16
CA LEU A 102 0.54 -4.82 -11.87
C LEU A 102 0.43 -6.00 -10.90
N ASN A 103 -0.58 -6.84 -11.08
CA ASN A 103 -0.79 -8.06 -10.32
C ASN A 103 -0.35 -9.26 -11.14
N VAL A 104 0.45 -10.15 -10.54
CA VAL A 104 0.92 -11.38 -11.21
C VAL A 104 0.66 -12.60 -10.36
N ARG A 105 0.43 -13.73 -11.01
CA ARG A 105 0.35 -15.06 -10.40
C ARG A 105 1.15 -16.06 -11.24
N ARG A 106 1.65 -17.08 -10.58
CA ARG A 106 2.24 -18.23 -11.26
C ARG A 106 1.15 -19.19 -11.70
N VAL A 107 1.19 -19.65 -12.95
CA VAL A 107 0.29 -20.68 -13.46
C VAL A 107 0.91 -22.05 -13.17
N GLU A 108 0.23 -22.86 -12.37
CA GLU A 108 0.70 -24.20 -12.05
C GLU A 108 0.77 -25.08 -13.31
N GLY A 109 1.78 -25.96 -13.35
CA GLY A 109 2.00 -26.88 -14.47
C GLY A 109 2.58 -26.26 -15.75
N GLN A 110 2.61 -24.93 -15.89
CA GLN A 110 3.08 -24.26 -17.10
C GLN A 110 4.43 -23.54 -16.91
N GLY A 111 4.87 -23.32 -15.67
CA GLY A 111 6.10 -22.58 -15.39
C GLY A 111 6.04 -21.09 -15.77
N GLU A 112 4.89 -20.59 -16.22
CA GLU A 112 4.68 -19.25 -16.72
C GLU A 112 4.00 -18.36 -15.66
N TRP A 113 4.28 -17.06 -15.72
CA TRP A 113 3.61 -16.01 -14.97
C TRP A 113 2.61 -15.28 -15.85
N ARG A 114 1.43 -15.02 -15.29
CA ARG A 114 0.39 -14.21 -15.91
C ARG A 114 0.03 -13.04 -15.03
N GLY A 115 -0.34 -11.92 -15.63
CA GLY A 115 -0.72 -10.73 -14.89
C GLY A 115 -1.70 -9.82 -15.60
N PHE A 116 -2.31 -8.96 -14.79
CA PHE A 116 -3.28 -7.94 -15.17
C PHE A 116 -2.97 -6.65 -14.43
N VAL A 117 -3.51 -5.53 -14.93
CA VAL A 117 -3.39 -4.22 -14.27
C VAL A 117 -4.71 -3.92 -13.57
N ALA A 118 -4.66 -3.70 -12.26
CA ALA A 118 -5.76 -3.14 -11.49
C ALA A 118 -5.56 -1.64 -11.30
N PHE A 119 -6.62 -0.87 -11.42
CA PHE A 119 -6.62 0.57 -11.26
C PHE A 119 -7.45 0.95 -10.05
N HIS A 120 -6.83 1.72 -9.16
CA HIS A 120 -7.46 2.19 -7.94
C HIS A 120 -7.45 3.71 -7.91
N GLU A 121 -8.60 4.30 -7.59
CA GLU A 121 -8.68 5.74 -7.42
C GLU A 121 -7.91 6.16 -6.16
N ASP A 122 -7.21 7.28 -6.23
CA ASP A 122 -6.51 7.86 -5.10
C ASP A 122 -7.52 8.24 -4.00
N ALA A 123 -7.22 7.92 -2.75
CA ALA A 123 -8.15 8.11 -1.64
C ALA A 123 -8.51 9.61 -1.44
N ASP A 124 -7.59 10.51 -1.79
CA ASP A 124 -7.83 11.96 -1.73
C ASP A 124 -8.77 12.42 -2.86
N ALA A 125 -8.70 11.77 -4.03
CA ALA A 125 -9.59 12.04 -5.16
C ALA A 125 -11.01 11.50 -4.93
N GLN A 126 -11.16 10.46 -4.10
CA GLN A 126 -12.45 9.92 -3.66
C GLN A 126 -13.18 10.89 -2.70
N HIS A 127 -12.45 11.57 -1.80
CA HIS A 127 -13.03 12.53 -0.85
C HIS A 127 -13.49 13.84 -1.50
N ALA A 128 -12.89 14.23 -2.63
CA ALA A 128 -13.30 15.42 -3.37
C ALA A 128 -14.58 15.24 -4.21
N GLY A 129 -15.04 13.99 -4.40
CA GLY A 129 -16.08 13.66 -5.40
C GLY A 129 -17.42 13.14 -4.87
N ARG A 130 -17.55 12.71 -3.61
CA ARG A 130 -18.81 12.14 -3.09
C ARG A 130 -19.06 12.49 -1.62
N ALA A 131 -20.06 13.34 -1.38
CA ALA A 131 -20.79 13.39 -0.12
C ALA A 131 -21.68 12.14 -0.02
N GLY A 132 -21.09 11.02 0.41
CA GLY A 132 -21.81 9.77 0.62
C GLY A 132 -20.86 8.75 1.24
N SER A 133 -21.09 8.42 2.51
CA SER A 133 -20.29 7.48 3.29
C SER A 133 -20.07 6.17 2.51
N PRO A 134 -18.81 5.71 2.31
CA PRO A 134 -18.58 4.40 1.73
C PRO A 134 -18.98 3.33 2.75
N GLY A 135 -19.95 2.50 2.39
CA GLY A 135 -20.28 1.28 3.14
C GLY A 135 -19.10 0.29 3.13
N PRO A 136 -19.10 -0.71 4.04
CA PRO A 136 -18.03 -1.70 4.13
C PRO A 136 -18.10 -2.65 2.91
N GLY A 137 -17.36 -2.32 1.86
CA GLY A 137 -17.37 -3.11 0.62
C GLY A 137 -16.58 -2.47 -0.53
N ALA A 138 -15.25 -2.42 -0.37
CA ALA A 138 -14.19 -2.25 -1.37
C ALA A 138 -14.23 -1.03 -2.35
N PRO A 139 -13.08 -0.40 -2.66
CA PRO A 139 -12.98 0.48 -3.81
C PRO A 139 -13.18 -0.37 -5.09
N VAL A 140 -14.18 -0.05 -5.89
CA VAL A 140 -14.43 -0.69 -7.20
C VAL A 140 -13.21 -0.38 -8.09
N GLY A 141 -12.27 -1.33 -8.13
CA GLY A 141 -11.07 -1.21 -8.93
C GLY A 141 -11.32 -1.77 -10.32
N ARG A 142 -11.04 -0.97 -11.35
CA ARG A 142 -11.06 -1.45 -12.73
C ARG A 142 -9.90 -2.38 -12.98
N GLN A 143 -10.08 -3.44 -13.75
CA GLN A 143 -8.98 -4.30 -14.14
C GLN A 143 -8.97 -4.66 -15.62
N THR A 144 -7.77 -4.81 -16.18
CA THR A 144 -7.60 -5.39 -17.52
C THR A 144 -7.79 -6.90 -17.48
N ALA A 145 -7.95 -7.51 -18.66
CA ALA A 145 -7.69 -8.95 -18.81
C ALA A 145 -6.22 -9.30 -18.48
N GLU A 146 -5.90 -10.60 -18.42
CA GLU A 146 -4.53 -11.09 -18.26
C GLU A 146 -3.68 -10.88 -19.53
N ILE A 147 -3.25 -9.63 -19.73
CA ILE A 147 -2.47 -9.18 -20.88
C ILE A 147 -0.95 -9.33 -20.71
N PHE A 148 -0.47 -9.53 -19.47
CA PHE A 148 0.95 -9.78 -19.18
C PHE A 148 1.23 -11.28 -19.08
N ARG A 149 2.26 -11.74 -19.79
CA ARG A 149 2.72 -13.14 -19.78
C ARG A 149 4.23 -13.23 -19.92
N GLY A 150 4.86 -14.14 -19.17
CA GLY A 150 6.31 -14.32 -19.24
C GLY A 150 6.86 -15.36 -18.25
N PRO A 151 8.15 -15.72 -18.39
CA PRO A 151 8.79 -16.74 -17.57
C PRO A 151 9.15 -16.27 -16.15
N ASP A 152 9.22 -14.94 -15.93
CA ASP A 152 9.74 -14.33 -14.71
C ASP A 152 8.95 -13.05 -14.35
N PRO A 153 8.52 -12.86 -13.09
CA PRO A 153 7.82 -11.66 -12.64
C PRO A 153 8.65 -10.37 -12.78
N GLU A 154 9.98 -10.41 -12.64
CA GLU A 154 10.79 -9.18 -12.77
C GLU A 154 10.79 -8.67 -14.22
N LEU A 155 10.81 -9.57 -15.21
CA LEU A 155 10.61 -9.20 -16.61
C LEU A 155 9.25 -8.53 -16.85
N LEU A 156 8.17 -9.05 -16.24
CA LEU A 156 6.84 -8.44 -16.35
C LEU A 156 6.80 -7.05 -15.72
N ARG A 157 7.47 -6.88 -14.57
CA ARG A 157 7.64 -5.59 -13.90
C ARG A 157 8.39 -4.60 -14.77
N SER A 158 9.52 -4.99 -15.39
CA SER A 158 10.29 -4.11 -16.28
C SER A 158 9.41 -3.56 -17.41
N ARG A 159 8.73 -4.48 -18.12
CA ARG A 159 7.81 -4.11 -19.22
C ARG A 159 6.70 -3.17 -18.78
N PHE A 160 6.11 -3.42 -17.60
CA PHE A 160 5.07 -2.56 -17.05
C PHE A 160 5.56 -1.13 -16.75
N LEU A 161 6.78 -1.01 -16.23
CA LEU A 161 7.40 0.29 -15.94
C LEU A 161 7.84 1.02 -17.21
N GLU A 162 8.20 0.28 -18.27
CA GLU A 162 8.59 0.84 -19.57
C GLU A 162 7.43 1.44 -20.38
N PHE A 163 6.17 1.06 -20.09
CA PHE A 163 5.03 1.65 -20.80
C PHE A 163 4.95 3.17 -20.57
N GLY A 164 4.83 3.91 -21.67
CA GLY A 164 4.56 5.34 -21.63
C GLY A 164 3.15 5.64 -21.11
N GLU A 165 2.91 6.91 -20.80
CA GLU A 165 1.62 7.39 -20.28
C GLU A 165 0.43 7.05 -21.19
N ALA A 166 0.56 7.29 -22.50
CA ALA A 166 -0.49 6.97 -23.48
C ALA A 166 -0.87 5.49 -23.51
N ALA A 167 0.09 4.58 -23.31
CA ALA A 167 -0.18 3.15 -23.25
C ALA A 167 -0.94 2.79 -21.97
N MET A 168 -0.56 3.40 -20.83
CA MET A 168 -1.24 3.21 -19.56
C MET A 168 -2.68 3.75 -19.57
N GLU A 169 -2.92 4.89 -20.22
CA GLU A 169 -4.27 5.42 -20.45
C GLU A 169 -5.10 4.49 -21.35
N GLY A 170 -4.48 3.91 -22.38
CA GLY A 170 -5.09 2.87 -23.21
C GLY A 170 -5.56 1.68 -22.36
N PHE A 171 -4.70 1.16 -21.49
CA PHE A 171 -5.05 0.08 -20.57
C PHE A 171 -6.18 0.49 -19.62
N PHE A 172 -6.14 1.69 -19.06
CA PHE A 172 -7.19 2.19 -18.17
C PHE A 172 -8.56 2.25 -18.87
N ARG A 173 -8.61 2.72 -20.13
CA ARG A 173 -9.85 2.75 -20.91
C ARG A 173 -10.37 1.36 -21.28
N SER A 174 -9.48 0.40 -21.47
CA SER A 174 -9.83 -1.00 -21.76
C SER A 174 -10.24 -1.81 -20.52
N ALA A 175 -9.98 -1.27 -19.33
CA ALA A 175 -10.25 -1.97 -18.08
C ALA A 175 -11.75 -1.98 -17.77
N SER A 176 -12.25 -3.14 -17.40
CA SER A 176 -13.64 -3.38 -17.01
C SER A 176 -13.78 -3.36 -15.49
N ASP A 177 -14.98 -3.00 -15.03
CA ASP A 177 -15.36 -3.05 -13.62
C ASP A 177 -15.60 -4.50 -13.15
#